data_AF-A0A6I2LYF8-F1
#
_entry.id   AF-A0A6I2LYF8-F1
#
_cell.length_a   1.000
_cell.length_b   1.000
_cell.length_c   1.000
_cell.angle_alpha   90.00
_cell.angle_beta   90.00
_cell.angle_gamma   90.00
#
_symmetry.space_group_name_H-M   'P 1'
#
loop_
_entity.id
_entity.type
_entity.pdbx_description
1 polymer ?
#
loop_
_entity_poly.entity_id
_entity_poly.type
_entity_poly.pdbx_seq_one_letter_code
_entity_poly.pdbx_strand_id
1 'polypeptide(L)'
;MTLTIDLEALTSNWRALAAASPTARAGAVVKADAYGLGADRVVPALRDAGAREFFTYTAAEGQALRPLLGSDARIFVLEGHAPGAELDGLIPCLVSPEQFFHDRSLRPRGSFAVQLDSGMNRLGFAASEWAGLRGEVLAARPALLMSHLFAADQPDAPHSAAQLARFRAMTDGTGVPRSLAATGGILLGPEYHFDLTRPGVGLYGGLPYAAARPVVTLTLPLRQLRWIEPGETVGYNGAWTARRRTRIATLSGGYADGLPRALAGKGVTLFAGDREVPLVGRVSMDAITLDVTDLPEIPEAFELIGPHRGIDAYAALFGSIGYEALTALGRRYPRRYL
;
A
#
# COMPACT_ATOMS: atom_id res chain seq x y z
N MET A 1 -2.42 12.55 18.80
CA MET A 1 -2.33 12.27 17.35
C MET A 1 -3.29 11.12 17.13
N THR A 2 -4.09 11.13 16.07
CA THR A 2 -5.04 10.04 15.83
C THR A 2 -5.02 9.67 14.36
N LEU A 3 -4.78 8.39 14.08
CA LEU A 3 -4.91 7.80 12.76
C LEU A 3 -6.26 7.07 12.69
N THR A 4 -7.23 7.65 11.99
CA THR A 4 -8.53 7.02 11.74
C THR A 4 -8.49 6.24 10.44
N ILE A 5 -8.96 5.00 10.46
CA ILE A 5 -8.99 4.06 9.35
C ILE A 5 -10.44 3.62 9.14
N ASP A 6 -11.00 3.93 7.97
CA ASP A 6 -12.37 3.59 7.60
C ASP A 6 -12.40 2.22 6.89
N LEU A 7 -12.84 1.18 7.62
CA LEU A 7 -12.89 -0.18 7.08
C LEU A 7 -14.06 -0.36 6.09
N GLU A 8 -15.12 0.44 6.21
CA GLU A 8 -16.22 0.43 5.25
C GLU A 8 -15.78 1.00 3.91
N ALA A 9 -15.06 2.13 3.91
CA ALA A 9 -14.45 2.70 2.70
C ALA A 9 -13.48 1.70 2.06
N LEU A 10 -12.62 1.07 2.85
CA LEU A 10 -11.67 0.06 2.36
C LEU A 10 -12.37 -1.12 1.71
N THR A 11 -13.39 -1.69 2.36
CA THR A 11 -14.14 -2.83 1.81
C THR A 11 -15.02 -2.43 0.62
N SER A 12 -15.52 -1.20 0.58
CA SER A 12 -16.21 -0.63 -0.58
C SER A 12 -15.28 -0.53 -1.78
N ASN A 13 -14.03 -0.06 -1.58
CA ASN A 13 -13.02 -0.02 -2.64
C ASN A 13 -12.67 -1.43 -3.15
N TRP A 14 -12.55 -2.40 -2.24
CA TRP A 14 -12.35 -3.80 -2.61
C TRP A 14 -13.48 -4.33 -3.50
N ARG A 15 -14.74 -4.14 -3.08
CA ARG A 15 -15.91 -4.58 -3.86
C ARG A 15 -15.99 -3.93 -5.23
N ALA A 16 -15.65 -2.64 -5.33
CA ALA A 16 -15.66 -1.92 -6.60
C ALA A 16 -14.58 -2.46 -7.56
N LEU A 17 -13.36 -2.72 -7.07
CA LEU A 17 -12.29 -3.31 -7.88
C LEU A 17 -12.58 -4.78 -8.25
N ALA A 18 -13.25 -5.53 -7.37
CA ALA A 18 -13.75 -6.86 -7.68
C ALA A 18 -14.80 -6.80 -8.81
N ALA A 19 -15.77 -5.90 -8.71
CA ALA A 19 -16.81 -5.70 -9.72
C ALA A 19 -16.26 -5.22 -11.07
N ALA A 20 -15.13 -4.50 -11.07
CA ALA A 20 -14.44 -4.08 -12.29
C ALA A 20 -13.80 -5.25 -13.06
N SER A 21 -13.68 -6.44 -12.44
CA SER A 21 -13.11 -7.65 -13.05
C SER A 21 -14.06 -8.86 -12.90
N PRO A 22 -15.29 -8.81 -13.45
CA PRO A 22 -16.38 -9.73 -13.09
C PRO A 22 -16.14 -11.19 -13.45
N THR A 23 -15.21 -11.45 -14.38
CA THR A 23 -14.83 -12.82 -14.80
C THR A 23 -13.66 -13.38 -14.00
N ALA A 24 -12.98 -12.54 -13.20
CA ALA A 24 -11.85 -12.92 -12.38
C ALA A 24 -12.25 -12.97 -10.91
N ARG A 25 -11.57 -13.81 -10.14
CA ARG A 25 -11.62 -13.69 -8.68
C ARG A 25 -10.82 -12.45 -8.26
N ALA A 26 -11.22 -11.81 -7.16
CA ALA A 26 -10.51 -10.66 -6.62
C ALA A 26 -9.83 -11.03 -5.30
N GLY A 27 -8.51 -11.01 -5.31
CA GLY A 27 -7.72 -11.13 -4.09
C GLY A 27 -7.68 -9.84 -3.28
N ALA A 28 -6.84 -9.83 -2.25
CA ALA A 28 -6.51 -8.66 -1.47
C ALA A 28 -5.04 -8.65 -1.08
N VAL A 29 -4.30 -7.60 -1.48
CA VAL A 29 -2.89 -7.45 -1.12
C VAL A 29 -2.79 -6.73 0.22
N VAL A 30 -2.27 -7.43 1.23
CA VAL A 30 -2.28 -7.02 2.65
C VAL A 30 -0.88 -7.06 3.29
N LYS A 31 0.16 -7.15 2.47
CA LYS A 31 1.57 -7.05 2.89
C LYS A 31 1.87 -5.74 3.64
N ALA A 32 2.97 -5.73 4.37
CA ALA A 32 3.46 -4.59 5.14
C ALA A 32 2.38 -4.05 6.10
N ASP A 33 1.81 -4.95 6.92
CA ASP A 33 0.77 -4.61 7.90
C ASP A 33 -0.47 -3.95 7.26
N ALA A 34 -0.94 -4.52 6.13
CA ALA A 34 -1.99 -3.93 5.30
C ALA A 34 -1.68 -2.47 4.93
N TYR A 35 -0.49 -2.25 4.36
CA TYR A 35 0.02 -0.92 4.00
C TYR A 35 0.11 0.01 5.22
N GLY A 36 0.48 -0.51 6.39
CA GLY A 36 0.63 0.24 7.65
C GLY A 36 -0.66 0.48 8.43
N LEU A 37 -1.80 -0.01 7.95
CA LEU A 37 -3.12 0.25 8.55
C LEU A 37 -3.55 -0.80 9.58
N GLY A 38 -2.74 -1.82 9.87
CA GLY A 38 -3.07 -2.86 10.84
C GLY A 38 -3.79 -4.03 10.19
N ALA A 39 -3.02 -5.04 9.80
CA ALA A 39 -3.55 -6.19 9.07
C ALA A 39 -4.49 -7.04 9.93
N ASP A 40 -4.34 -7.03 11.26
CA ASP A 40 -5.19 -7.73 12.22
C ASP A 40 -6.66 -7.24 12.20
N ARG A 41 -6.89 -6.00 11.79
CA ARG A 41 -8.22 -5.41 11.63
C ARG A 41 -8.68 -5.39 10.17
N VAL A 42 -7.77 -5.08 9.24
CA VAL A 42 -8.09 -4.98 7.81
C VAL A 42 -8.44 -6.35 7.20
N VAL A 43 -7.70 -7.41 7.56
CA VAL A 43 -7.87 -8.73 6.95
C VAL A 43 -9.23 -9.36 7.29
N PRO A 44 -9.70 -9.36 8.56
CA PRO A 44 -11.06 -9.78 8.88
C PRO A 44 -12.14 -8.99 8.12
N ALA A 45 -11.99 -7.67 8.02
CA ALA A 45 -12.96 -6.83 7.30
C ALA A 45 -13.05 -7.20 5.81
N LEU A 46 -11.91 -7.43 5.16
CA LEU A 46 -11.85 -7.89 3.76
C LEU A 46 -12.44 -9.30 3.59
N ARG A 47 -12.15 -10.22 4.51
CA ARG A 47 -12.73 -11.57 4.52
C ARG A 47 -14.25 -11.50 4.61
N ASP A 48 -14.77 -10.71 5.53
CA ASP A 48 -16.21 -10.55 5.76
C ASP A 48 -16.88 -9.83 4.58
N ALA A 49 -16.13 -8.98 3.87
CA ALA A 49 -16.59 -8.37 2.62
C ALA A 49 -16.65 -9.34 1.44
N GLY A 50 -15.97 -10.49 1.51
CA GLY A 50 -16.00 -11.56 0.50
C GLY A 50 -14.64 -12.02 -0.01
N ALA A 51 -13.53 -11.38 0.39
CA ALA A 51 -12.20 -11.79 -0.06
C ALA A 51 -11.85 -13.19 0.44
N ARG A 52 -11.29 -14.02 -0.44
CA ARG A 52 -10.82 -15.39 -0.11
C ARG A 52 -9.36 -15.64 -0.47
N GLU A 53 -8.71 -14.68 -1.12
CA GLU A 53 -7.34 -14.82 -1.60
C GLU A 53 -6.54 -13.62 -1.11
N PHE A 54 -5.59 -13.86 -0.22
CA PHE A 54 -4.79 -12.83 0.42
C PHE A 54 -3.35 -12.94 -0.04
N PHE A 55 -2.70 -11.80 -0.23
CA PHE A 55 -1.31 -11.74 -0.66
C PHE A 55 -0.48 -10.99 0.39
N THR A 56 0.46 -11.70 1.01
CA THR A 56 1.49 -11.13 1.88
C THR A 56 2.83 -11.11 1.15
N TYR A 57 3.80 -10.37 1.66
CA TYR A 57 5.15 -10.42 1.10
C TYR A 57 5.92 -11.60 1.67
N THR A 58 5.89 -11.77 2.99
CA THR A 58 6.66 -12.79 3.71
C THR A 58 5.80 -13.90 4.29
N ALA A 59 6.44 -15.04 4.59
CA ALA A 59 5.79 -16.16 5.27
C ALA A 59 5.36 -15.77 6.70
N ALA A 60 6.17 -14.96 7.39
CA ALA A 60 5.85 -14.49 8.75
C ALA A 60 4.58 -13.63 8.78
N GLU A 61 4.40 -12.73 7.79
CA GLU A 61 3.15 -12.00 7.62
C GLU A 61 1.98 -12.98 7.38
N GLY A 62 2.17 -13.97 6.50
CA GLY A 62 1.13 -14.96 6.20
C GLY A 62 0.71 -15.78 7.42
N GLN A 63 1.68 -16.25 8.21
CA GLN A 63 1.42 -17.00 9.44
C GLN A 63 0.69 -16.16 10.48
N ALA A 64 1.05 -14.89 10.65
CA ALA A 64 0.35 -13.99 11.55
C ALA A 64 -1.13 -13.81 11.18
N LEU A 65 -1.47 -13.87 9.90
CA LEU A 65 -2.84 -13.75 9.40
C LEU A 65 -3.62 -15.05 9.40
N ARG A 66 -2.94 -16.20 9.40
CA ARG A 66 -3.58 -17.51 9.25
C ARG A 66 -4.68 -17.77 10.28
N PRO A 67 -4.52 -17.46 11.59
CA PRO A 67 -5.58 -17.64 12.59
C PRO A 67 -6.79 -16.71 12.41
N LEU A 68 -6.62 -15.60 11.69
CA LEU A 68 -7.70 -14.62 11.43
C LEU A 68 -8.60 -15.05 10.25
N LEU A 69 -8.20 -16.08 9.52
CA LEU A 69 -8.79 -16.45 8.25
C LEU A 69 -9.29 -17.90 8.30
N GLY A 70 -10.52 -18.12 7.82
CA GLY A 70 -11.11 -19.47 7.69
C GLY A 70 -10.31 -20.38 6.75
N SER A 71 -10.57 -21.69 6.83
CA SER A 71 -9.90 -22.71 6.01
C SER A 71 -10.17 -22.57 4.51
N ASP A 72 -11.21 -21.84 4.13
CA ASP A 72 -11.56 -21.50 2.75
C ASP A 72 -10.70 -20.37 2.17
N ALA A 73 -9.97 -19.63 3.00
CA ALA A 73 -9.09 -18.56 2.55
C ALA A 73 -7.68 -19.07 2.19
N ARG A 74 -7.17 -18.62 1.05
CA ARG A 74 -5.81 -18.90 0.55
C ARG A 74 -4.91 -17.70 0.83
N ILE A 75 -3.67 -17.97 1.27
CA ILE A 75 -2.67 -16.93 1.54
C ILE A 75 -1.46 -17.20 0.67
N PHE A 76 -1.18 -16.29 -0.26
CA PHE A 76 -0.03 -16.34 -1.15
C PHE A 76 1.12 -15.49 -0.59
N VAL A 77 2.33 -16.06 -0.60
CA VAL A 77 3.56 -15.38 -0.14
C VAL A 77 4.38 -14.95 -1.35
N LEU A 78 4.41 -13.65 -1.62
CA LEU A 78 4.90 -13.10 -2.89
C LEU A 78 6.41 -13.29 -3.11
N GLU A 79 7.23 -13.37 -2.05
CA GLU A 79 8.68 -13.55 -2.18
C GLU A 79 9.12 -15.03 -2.32
N GLY A 80 8.16 -15.95 -2.33
CA GLY A 80 8.42 -17.37 -2.19
C GLY A 80 8.65 -17.71 -0.72
N HIS A 81 9.79 -18.33 -0.39
CA HIS A 81 10.17 -18.56 0.99
C HIS A 81 11.68 -18.76 1.15
N ALA A 82 12.19 -18.45 2.35
CA ALA A 82 13.53 -18.83 2.78
C ALA A 82 13.54 -20.26 3.35
N PRO A 83 14.70 -20.92 3.43
CA PRO A 83 14.85 -22.16 4.20
C PRO A 83 14.39 -21.98 5.65
N GLY A 84 13.63 -22.95 6.18
CA GLY A 84 13.10 -22.91 7.55
C GLY A 84 11.89 -22.00 7.76
N ALA A 85 11.32 -21.41 6.70
CA ALA A 85 10.08 -20.66 6.81
C ALA A 85 8.89 -21.57 7.20
N GLU A 86 8.06 -21.09 8.12
CA GLU A 86 6.79 -21.72 8.49
C GLU A 86 5.75 -21.47 7.40
N LEU A 87 5.35 -22.53 6.69
CA LEU A 87 4.49 -22.44 5.50
C LEU A 87 3.19 -23.22 5.62
N ASP A 88 2.80 -23.60 6.85
CA ASP A 88 1.53 -24.30 7.07
C ASP A 88 0.35 -23.40 6.66
N GLY A 89 -0.56 -23.94 5.85
CA GLY A 89 -1.68 -23.18 5.27
C GLY A 89 -1.30 -22.04 4.31
N LEU A 90 -0.04 -21.92 3.89
CA LEU A 90 0.47 -20.89 2.97
C LEU A 90 0.87 -21.46 1.59
N ILE A 91 0.78 -20.59 0.58
CA ILE A 91 1.12 -20.88 -0.82
C ILE A 91 2.28 -19.96 -1.24
N PRO A 92 3.55 -20.40 -1.15
CA PRO A 92 4.67 -19.60 -1.63
C PRO A 92 4.60 -19.41 -3.15
N CYS A 93 4.83 -18.17 -3.61
CA CYS A 93 5.03 -17.84 -5.02
C CYS A 93 6.51 -18.01 -5.34
N LEU A 94 6.89 -19.15 -5.90
CA LEU A 94 8.29 -19.46 -6.21
C LEU A 94 8.78 -18.52 -7.31
N VAL A 95 9.89 -17.83 -7.04
CA VAL A 95 10.41 -16.75 -7.90
C VAL A 95 11.65 -17.13 -8.72
N SER A 96 12.19 -18.33 -8.53
CA SER A 96 13.35 -18.82 -9.30
C SER A 96 13.38 -20.35 -9.42
N PRO A 97 14.13 -20.91 -10.40
CA PRO A 97 14.41 -22.34 -10.50
C PRO A 97 14.91 -22.97 -9.20
N GLU A 98 15.84 -22.32 -8.52
CA GLU A 98 16.45 -22.80 -7.28
C GLU A 98 15.40 -22.92 -6.18
N GLN A 99 14.51 -21.91 -6.06
CA GLN A 99 13.40 -21.99 -5.13
C GLN A 99 12.43 -23.11 -5.50
N PHE A 100 12.15 -23.34 -6.79
CA PHE A 100 11.32 -24.46 -7.21
C PHE A 100 11.89 -25.80 -6.76
N PHE A 101 13.14 -26.11 -7.11
CA PHE A 101 13.73 -27.39 -6.71
C PHE A 101 13.83 -27.54 -5.19
N HIS A 102 14.19 -26.46 -4.48
CA HIS A 102 14.25 -26.46 -3.03
C HIS A 102 12.89 -26.75 -2.40
N ASP A 103 11.84 -26.01 -2.79
CA ASP A 103 10.49 -26.22 -2.28
C ASP A 103 9.96 -27.61 -2.64
N ARG A 104 10.19 -28.11 -3.86
CA ARG A 104 9.80 -29.47 -4.25
C ARG A 104 10.52 -30.57 -3.45
N SER A 105 11.76 -30.32 -3.03
CA SER A 105 12.51 -31.27 -2.18
C SER A 105 11.97 -31.34 -0.75
N LEU A 106 11.57 -30.20 -0.17
CA LEU A 106 11.08 -30.10 1.20
C LEU A 106 9.57 -30.36 1.32
N ARG A 107 8.81 -29.92 0.32
CA ARG A 107 7.34 -29.92 0.26
C ARG A 107 6.88 -30.50 -1.09
N PRO A 108 7.20 -31.77 -1.42
CA PRO A 108 6.85 -32.36 -2.72
C PRO A 108 5.35 -32.36 -3.04
N ARG A 109 4.49 -32.28 -2.01
CA ARG A 109 3.02 -32.17 -2.14
C ARG A 109 2.46 -30.81 -1.69
N GLY A 110 3.33 -29.87 -1.33
CA GLY A 110 2.92 -28.54 -0.88
C GLY A 110 2.30 -27.75 -2.02
N SER A 111 1.25 -26.98 -1.70
CA SER A 111 0.73 -25.98 -2.63
C SER A 111 1.79 -24.89 -2.87
N PHE A 112 1.86 -24.41 -4.10
CA PHE A 112 2.77 -23.34 -4.51
C PHE A 112 2.16 -22.58 -5.70
N ALA A 113 2.66 -21.38 -5.94
CA ALA A 113 2.44 -20.61 -7.15
C ALA A 113 3.79 -20.33 -7.82
N VAL A 114 3.79 -19.85 -9.05
CA VAL A 114 5.00 -19.46 -9.76
C VAL A 114 4.88 -18.02 -10.23
N GLN A 115 5.91 -17.22 -9.94
CA GLN A 115 6.04 -15.89 -10.48
C GLN A 115 6.93 -15.92 -11.72
N LEU A 116 6.42 -15.38 -12.82
CA LEU A 116 7.10 -15.25 -14.10
C LEU A 116 7.54 -13.81 -14.30
N ASP A 117 8.74 -13.61 -14.82
CA ASP A 117 9.19 -12.29 -15.23
C ASP A 117 8.79 -11.99 -16.68
N SER A 118 7.77 -11.13 -16.84
CA SER A 118 7.31 -10.63 -18.14
C SER A 118 8.04 -9.36 -18.60
N GLY A 119 9.02 -8.88 -17.83
CA GLY A 119 9.87 -7.73 -18.16
C GLY A 119 10.07 -6.72 -17.04
N MET A 120 9.68 -7.03 -15.79
CA MET A 120 9.94 -6.16 -14.65
C MET A 120 11.39 -6.30 -14.15
N ASN A 121 12.06 -7.42 -14.42
CA ASN A 121 13.46 -7.67 -14.03
C ASN A 121 13.71 -7.50 -12.52
N ARG A 122 12.75 -7.97 -11.70
CA ARG A 122 12.81 -7.87 -10.22
C ARG A 122 12.70 -9.21 -9.53
N LEU A 123 11.63 -9.96 -9.82
CA LEU A 123 11.36 -11.29 -9.24
C LEU A 123 10.58 -12.12 -10.26
N GLY A 124 10.95 -13.38 -10.40
CA GLY A 124 10.26 -14.36 -11.23
C GLY A 124 11.19 -15.05 -12.23
N PHE A 125 10.74 -16.20 -12.73
CA PHE A 125 11.45 -16.96 -13.75
C PHE A 125 11.56 -16.14 -15.03
N ALA A 126 12.78 -15.96 -15.52
CA ALA A 126 13.01 -15.42 -16.85
C ALA A 126 12.41 -16.35 -17.91
N ALA A 127 12.14 -15.81 -19.10
CA ALA A 127 11.51 -16.57 -20.18
C ALA A 127 12.29 -17.84 -20.57
N SER A 128 13.63 -17.80 -20.55
CA SER A 128 14.50 -18.94 -20.83
C SER A 128 14.43 -20.01 -19.73
N GLU A 129 14.46 -19.61 -18.46
CA GLU A 129 14.35 -20.50 -17.30
C GLU A 129 12.99 -21.20 -17.30
N TRP A 130 11.91 -20.44 -17.51
CA TRP A 130 10.58 -20.99 -17.65
C TRP A 130 10.49 -21.97 -18.82
N ALA A 131 11.04 -21.64 -19.98
CA ALA A 131 11.02 -22.54 -21.13
C ALA A 131 11.70 -23.89 -20.84
N GLY A 132 12.81 -23.87 -20.08
CA GLY A 132 13.53 -25.08 -19.67
C GLY A 132 12.78 -25.92 -18.64
N LEU A 133 12.06 -25.29 -17.71
CA LEU A 133 11.47 -25.96 -16.53
C LEU A 133 9.95 -26.12 -16.58
N ARG A 134 9.26 -25.50 -17.54
CA ARG A 134 7.78 -25.50 -17.59
C ARG A 134 7.18 -26.90 -17.49
N GLY A 135 7.81 -27.92 -18.10
CA GLY A 135 7.30 -29.29 -18.07
C GLY A 135 7.24 -29.85 -16.66
N GLU A 136 8.35 -29.72 -15.93
CA GLU A 136 8.48 -30.18 -14.54
C GLU A 136 7.58 -29.38 -13.60
N VAL A 137 7.55 -28.05 -13.78
CA VAL A 137 6.68 -27.19 -12.98
C VAL A 137 5.22 -27.56 -13.18
N LEU A 138 4.75 -27.68 -14.42
CA LEU A 138 3.36 -28.02 -14.72
C LEU A 138 2.98 -29.42 -14.23
N ALA A 139 3.91 -30.38 -14.31
CA ALA A 139 3.72 -31.72 -13.74
C ALA A 139 3.49 -31.67 -12.22
N ALA A 140 4.11 -30.71 -11.52
CA ALA A 140 3.92 -30.46 -10.10
C ALA A 140 2.61 -29.71 -9.77
N ARG A 141 1.84 -29.27 -10.78
CA ARG A 141 0.51 -28.63 -10.65
C ARG A 141 0.52 -27.36 -9.79
N PRO A 142 1.17 -26.27 -10.25
CA PRO A 142 1.13 -24.99 -9.56
C PRO A 142 -0.31 -24.52 -9.40
N ALA A 143 -0.59 -23.86 -8.29
CA ALA A 143 -1.92 -23.37 -7.97
C ALA A 143 -2.23 -22.01 -8.63
N LEU A 144 -1.22 -21.34 -9.18
CA LEU A 144 -1.31 -20.05 -9.89
C LEU A 144 -0.01 -19.80 -10.69
N LEU A 145 -0.13 -19.28 -11.92
CA LEU A 145 0.96 -18.60 -12.62
C LEU A 145 0.71 -17.09 -12.55
N MET A 146 1.68 -16.32 -12.08
CA MET A 146 1.50 -14.88 -11.95
C MET A 146 2.67 -14.07 -12.49
N SER A 147 2.40 -12.83 -12.88
CA SER A 147 3.42 -11.82 -13.16
C SER A 147 2.95 -10.46 -12.65
N HIS A 148 3.74 -9.41 -12.84
CA HIS A 148 3.43 -8.06 -12.38
C HIS A 148 3.77 -7.02 -13.44
N LEU A 149 2.83 -6.12 -13.71
CA LEU A 149 3.05 -5.00 -14.62
C LEU A 149 3.97 -3.96 -13.97
N PHE A 150 4.90 -3.39 -14.73
CA PHE A 150 5.82 -2.36 -14.23
C PHE A 150 5.37 -0.93 -14.54
N ALA A 151 4.49 -0.72 -15.53
CA ALA A 151 4.05 0.60 -15.99
C ALA A 151 2.53 0.66 -16.20
N ALA A 152 1.76 0.05 -15.29
CA ALA A 152 0.29 0.05 -15.38
C ALA A 152 -0.34 1.42 -15.08
N ASP A 153 0.41 2.34 -14.51
CA ASP A 153 0.09 3.75 -14.28
C ASP A 153 0.32 4.63 -15.51
N GLN A 154 0.89 4.08 -16.59
CA GLN A 154 1.09 4.75 -17.88
C GLN A 154 0.28 4.02 -18.96
N PRO A 155 -1.05 4.21 -19.00
CA PRO A 155 -1.94 3.42 -19.86
C PRO A 155 -1.62 3.56 -21.35
N ASP A 156 -1.12 4.72 -21.77
CA ASP A 156 -0.78 5.00 -23.17
C ASP A 156 0.60 4.45 -23.58
N ALA A 157 1.40 3.95 -22.62
CA ALA A 157 2.72 3.43 -22.91
C ALA A 157 2.64 1.98 -23.46
N PRO A 158 3.43 1.62 -24.48
CA PRO A 158 3.39 0.28 -25.10
C PRO A 158 3.86 -0.84 -24.17
N HIS A 159 4.43 -0.49 -23.02
CA HIS A 159 5.03 -1.40 -22.04
C HIS A 159 4.04 -2.44 -21.50
N SER A 160 2.85 -2.03 -21.07
CA SER A 160 1.86 -2.94 -20.49
C SER A 160 1.33 -3.93 -21.52
N ALA A 161 1.13 -3.51 -22.78
CA ALA A 161 0.75 -4.40 -23.88
C ALA A 161 1.86 -5.42 -24.20
N ALA A 162 3.13 -4.99 -24.20
CA ALA A 162 4.27 -5.88 -24.42
C ALA A 162 4.42 -6.93 -23.29
N GLN A 163 4.24 -6.54 -22.03
CA GLN A 163 4.23 -7.48 -20.90
C GLN A 163 3.07 -8.47 -21.00
N LEU A 164 1.88 -8.01 -21.39
CA LEU A 164 0.72 -8.87 -21.61
C LEU A 164 1.00 -9.94 -22.67
N ALA A 165 1.58 -9.55 -23.82
CA ALA A 165 1.94 -10.47 -24.88
C ALA A 165 2.96 -11.54 -24.41
N ARG A 166 3.98 -11.14 -23.65
CA ARG A 166 4.96 -12.07 -23.06
C ARG A 166 4.31 -13.01 -22.06
N PHE A 167 3.47 -12.49 -21.16
CA PHE A 167 2.78 -13.30 -20.17
C PHE A 167 1.86 -14.34 -20.82
N ARG A 168 1.15 -13.97 -21.89
CA ARG A 168 0.37 -14.92 -22.71
C ARG A 168 1.26 -15.99 -23.34
N ALA A 169 2.34 -15.59 -24.01
CA ALA A 169 3.28 -16.54 -24.62
C ALA A 169 3.87 -17.55 -23.61
N MET A 170 4.05 -17.14 -22.36
CA MET A 170 4.55 -18.02 -21.30
C MET A 170 3.47 -18.94 -20.70
N THR A 171 2.19 -18.55 -20.72
CA THR A 171 1.14 -19.21 -19.91
C THR A 171 -0.01 -19.82 -20.69
N ASP A 172 -0.18 -19.49 -21.98
CA ASP A 172 -1.26 -20.05 -22.80
C ASP A 172 -1.10 -21.57 -22.95
N GLY A 173 -2.22 -22.29 -22.90
CA GLY A 173 -2.26 -23.75 -22.99
C GLY A 173 -1.78 -24.51 -21.74
N THR A 174 -1.38 -23.81 -20.67
CA THR A 174 -0.92 -24.48 -19.43
C THR A 174 -2.05 -25.09 -18.59
N GLY A 175 -3.27 -24.59 -18.74
CA GLY A 175 -4.42 -24.98 -17.91
C GLY A 175 -4.34 -24.53 -16.44
N VAL A 176 -3.34 -23.74 -16.07
CA VAL A 176 -3.15 -23.22 -14.71
C VAL A 176 -3.81 -21.85 -14.60
N PRO A 177 -4.51 -21.51 -13.49
CA PRO A 177 -5.03 -20.17 -13.25
C PRO A 177 -3.94 -19.09 -13.36
N ARG A 178 -4.27 -17.94 -13.93
CA ARG A 178 -3.35 -16.86 -14.25
C ARG A 178 -3.70 -15.57 -13.51
N SER A 179 -2.67 -14.81 -13.13
CA SER A 179 -2.83 -13.53 -12.45
C SER A 179 -1.79 -12.51 -12.92
N LEU A 180 -2.22 -11.44 -13.58
CA LEU A 180 -1.34 -10.35 -14.00
C LEU A 180 -1.68 -9.04 -13.29
N ALA A 181 -2.95 -8.65 -13.34
CA ALA A 181 -3.43 -7.37 -12.84
C ALA A 181 -3.32 -7.22 -11.30
N ALA A 182 -2.54 -6.23 -10.86
CA ALA A 182 -2.77 -5.53 -9.61
C ALA A 182 -3.71 -4.33 -9.84
N THR A 183 -3.82 -3.37 -8.91
CA THR A 183 -4.72 -2.20 -9.04
C THR A 183 -4.68 -1.55 -10.43
N GLY A 184 -3.51 -1.15 -10.93
CA GLY A 184 -3.41 -0.52 -12.25
C GLY A 184 -3.88 -1.42 -13.39
N GLY A 185 -3.48 -2.70 -13.39
CA GLY A 185 -3.91 -3.65 -14.42
C GLY A 185 -5.41 -3.95 -14.40
N ILE A 186 -6.07 -3.84 -13.24
CA ILE A 186 -7.53 -3.94 -13.18
C ILE A 186 -8.16 -2.80 -13.97
N LEU A 187 -7.61 -1.59 -13.85
CA LEU A 187 -8.09 -0.38 -14.50
C LEU A 187 -7.74 -0.31 -16.00
N LEU A 188 -6.71 -1.02 -16.45
CA LEU A 188 -6.33 -1.07 -17.86
C LEU A 188 -7.38 -1.79 -18.71
N GLY A 189 -7.96 -2.90 -18.22
CA GLY A 189 -9.02 -3.58 -18.94
C GLY A 189 -9.08 -5.11 -18.76
N PRO A 190 -10.16 -5.74 -19.23
CA PRO A 190 -10.45 -7.16 -19.06
C PRO A 190 -9.37 -8.10 -19.61
N GLU A 191 -8.60 -7.67 -20.60
CA GLU A 191 -7.51 -8.43 -21.18
C GLU A 191 -6.35 -8.70 -20.19
N TYR A 192 -6.27 -7.93 -19.10
CA TYR A 192 -5.28 -8.06 -18.03
C TYR A 192 -5.78 -8.83 -16.80
N HIS A 193 -7.09 -9.08 -16.69
CA HIS A 193 -7.70 -9.60 -15.45
C HIS A 193 -7.41 -11.08 -15.22
N PHE A 194 -7.43 -11.87 -16.30
CA PHE A 194 -7.26 -13.33 -16.26
C PHE A 194 -8.18 -13.99 -15.21
N ASP A 195 -7.67 -14.92 -14.39
CA ASP A 195 -8.45 -15.72 -13.45
C ASP A 195 -8.47 -15.12 -12.04
N LEU A 196 -7.49 -14.27 -11.71
CA LEU A 196 -7.32 -13.66 -10.40
C LEU A 196 -6.68 -12.28 -10.50
N THR A 197 -7.35 -11.25 -9.99
CA THR A 197 -6.81 -9.90 -9.82
C THR A 197 -6.30 -9.67 -8.39
N ARG A 198 -5.36 -8.75 -8.22
CA ARG A 198 -4.65 -8.51 -6.95
C ARG A 198 -4.72 -7.03 -6.55
N PRO A 199 -5.92 -6.48 -6.24
CA PRO A 199 -6.03 -5.10 -5.81
C PRO A 199 -5.20 -4.88 -4.54
N GLY A 200 -4.40 -3.81 -4.55
CA GLY A 200 -3.51 -3.42 -3.46
C GLY A 200 -3.80 -1.99 -3.03
N VAL A 201 -2.99 -1.03 -3.45
CA VAL A 201 -3.13 0.39 -3.06
C VAL A 201 -4.54 0.99 -3.27
N GLY A 202 -5.27 0.52 -4.29
CA GLY A 202 -6.62 1.01 -4.58
C GLY A 202 -7.62 0.63 -3.49
N LEU A 203 -7.38 -0.45 -2.74
CA LEU A 203 -8.14 -0.80 -1.54
C LEU A 203 -8.04 0.31 -0.48
N TYR A 204 -6.85 0.91 -0.39
CA TYR A 204 -6.46 1.84 0.66
C TYR A 204 -6.69 3.32 0.28
N GLY A 205 -7.46 3.58 -0.78
CA GLY A 205 -7.78 4.95 -1.20
C GLY A 205 -6.71 5.62 -2.06
N GLY A 206 -5.76 4.87 -2.61
CA GLY A 206 -4.64 5.43 -3.38
C GLY A 206 -4.69 5.18 -4.89
N LEU A 207 -3.95 6.01 -5.61
CA LEU A 207 -3.77 5.95 -7.06
C LEU A 207 -3.12 4.64 -7.52
N PRO A 208 -3.46 4.12 -8.72
CA PRO A 208 -4.20 4.78 -9.80
C PRO A 208 -5.73 4.73 -9.69
N TYR A 209 -6.32 4.17 -8.62
CA TYR A 209 -7.77 4.09 -8.48
C TYR A 209 -8.37 5.43 -8.00
N ALA A 210 -8.55 6.39 -8.92
CA ALA A 210 -9.02 7.74 -8.59
C ALA A 210 -10.43 7.78 -7.98
N ALA A 211 -11.27 6.79 -8.25
CA ALA A 211 -12.61 6.69 -7.66
C ALA A 211 -12.62 6.02 -6.27
N ALA A 212 -11.45 5.71 -5.70
CA ALA A 212 -11.37 5.13 -4.38
C ALA A 212 -11.91 6.08 -3.31
N ARG A 213 -12.73 5.55 -2.40
CA ARG A 213 -13.09 6.23 -1.16
C ARG A 213 -11.82 6.42 -0.31
N PRO A 214 -11.57 7.61 0.25
CA PRO A 214 -10.47 7.80 1.20
C PRO A 214 -10.63 6.88 2.41
N VAL A 215 -9.54 6.21 2.79
CA VAL A 215 -9.54 5.24 3.90
C VAL A 215 -8.91 5.83 5.16
N VAL A 216 -8.01 6.80 5.02
CA VAL A 216 -7.15 7.27 6.11
C VAL A 216 -7.41 8.74 6.40
N THR A 217 -7.55 9.06 7.69
CA THR A 217 -7.53 10.44 8.20
C THR A 217 -6.50 10.55 9.31
N LEU A 218 -5.60 11.52 9.19
CA LEU A 218 -4.56 11.83 10.18
C LEU A 218 -4.79 13.23 10.75
N THR A 219 -5.05 13.29 12.05
CA THR A 219 -5.18 14.55 12.80
C THR A 219 -4.11 14.69 13.87
N LEU A 220 -3.55 15.89 13.97
CA LEU A 220 -2.46 16.23 14.87
C LEU A 220 -2.97 17.21 15.94
N PRO A 221 -2.96 16.83 17.23
CA PRO A 221 -3.54 17.66 18.27
C PRO A 221 -2.61 18.83 18.61
N LEU A 222 -3.24 19.95 18.93
CA LEU A 222 -2.61 21.12 19.50
C LEU A 222 -2.00 20.77 20.86
N ARG A 223 -0.75 21.17 21.06
CA ARG A 223 -0.04 21.02 22.35
C ARG A 223 0.24 22.34 23.03
N GLN A 224 0.56 23.35 22.25
CA GLN A 224 0.91 24.65 22.81
C GLN A 224 0.54 25.76 21.84
N LEU A 225 0.10 26.88 22.40
CA LEU A 225 -0.04 28.15 21.69
C LEU A 225 0.91 29.16 22.30
N ARG A 226 1.59 29.92 21.44
CA ARG A 226 2.40 31.07 21.89
C ARG A 226 2.29 32.23 20.92
N TRP A 227 2.29 33.44 21.46
CA TRP A 227 2.57 34.64 20.68
C TRP A 227 4.07 34.81 20.54
N ILE A 228 4.50 35.25 19.36
CA ILE A 228 5.87 35.71 19.09
C ILE A 228 5.81 37.06 18.40
N GLU A 229 6.83 37.88 18.63
CA GLU A 229 6.97 39.22 18.13
C GLU A 229 7.76 39.25 16.79
N PRO A 230 7.66 40.33 16.01
CA PRO A 230 8.44 40.48 14.77
C PRO A 230 9.94 40.29 15.01
N GLY A 231 10.60 39.52 14.14
CA GLY A 231 12.02 39.20 14.24
C GLY A 231 12.35 37.92 15.00
N GLU A 232 11.43 37.37 15.80
CA GLU A 232 11.60 36.06 16.42
C GLU A 232 11.50 34.92 15.40
N THR A 233 12.14 33.79 15.69
CA THR A 233 12.25 32.65 14.76
C THR A 233 11.57 31.39 15.29
N VAL A 234 11.21 30.47 14.38
CA VAL A 234 10.54 29.20 14.69
C VAL A 234 11.35 28.01 14.18
N GLY A 235 11.56 27.02 15.07
CA GLY A 235 12.17 25.74 14.76
C GLY A 235 13.69 25.77 14.60
N TYR A 236 14.27 24.61 14.28
CA TYR A 236 15.73 24.45 14.17
C TYR A 236 16.36 25.41 13.14
N ASN A 237 17.48 26.01 13.53
CA ASN A 237 18.26 27.00 12.77
C ASN A 237 17.47 28.28 12.42
N GLY A 238 16.35 28.56 13.10
CA GLY A 238 15.53 29.74 12.82
C GLY A 238 15.04 29.79 11.38
N ALA A 239 14.66 28.64 10.81
CA ALA A 239 14.32 28.49 9.40
C ALA A 239 13.13 29.35 8.93
N TRP A 240 12.36 29.90 9.86
CA TRP A 240 11.26 30.82 9.61
C TRP A 240 11.31 31.96 10.63
N THR A 241 11.08 33.20 10.17
CA THR A 241 11.11 34.42 11.00
C THR A 241 9.78 35.14 10.92
N ALA A 242 9.23 35.54 12.07
CA ALA A 242 8.00 36.30 12.14
C ALA A 242 8.17 37.71 11.57
N ARG A 243 7.29 38.10 10.64
CA ARG A 243 7.26 39.46 10.06
C ARG A 243 6.27 40.40 10.76
N ARG A 244 5.40 39.83 11.59
CA ARG A 244 4.38 40.51 12.39
C ARG A 244 4.23 39.77 13.71
N ARG A 245 3.49 40.34 14.66
CA ARG A 245 3.06 39.60 15.84
C ARG A 245 2.25 38.38 15.39
N THR A 246 2.74 37.19 15.70
CA THR A 246 2.27 35.92 15.12
C THR A 246 1.89 34.97 16.25
N ARG A 247 0.77 34.25 16.10
CA ARG A 247 0.37 33.17 17.01
C ARG A 247 0.81 31.83 16.42
N ILE A 248 1.68 31.13 17.13
CA ILE A 248 2.22 29.83 16.73
C ILE A 248 1.53 28.73 17.50
N ALA A 249 1.03 27.74 16.77
CA ALA A 249 0.55 26.47 17.30
C ALA A 249 1.63 25.40 17.16
N THR A 250 1.99 24.75 18.26
CA THR A 250 2.83 23.53 18.23
C THR A 250 1.91 22.33 18.29
N LEU A 251 2.00 21.45 17.30
CA LEU A 251 1.22 20.22 17.22
C LEU A 251 2.08 19.01 17.57
N SER A 252 1.45 17.98 18.13
CA SER A 252 2.09 16.67 18.25
C SER A 252 2.13 15.96 16.92
N GLY A 253 3.32 15.55 16.51
CA GLY A 253 3.58 14.76 15.31
C GLY A 253 4.87 15.23 14.66
N GLY A 254 5.78 14.30 14.39
CA GLY A 254 7.04 14.62 13.74
C GLY A 254 7.59 13.46 12.94
N TYR A 255 8.87 13.53 12.56
CA TYR A 255 9.46 12.51 11.69
C TYR A 255 9.58 11.13 12.34
N ALA A 256 9.54 11.03 13.67
CA ALA A 256 9.48 9.74 14.36
C ALA A 256 8.10 9.07 14.25
N ASP A 257 7.07 9.84 13.87
CA ASP A 257 5.72 9.36 13.61
C ASP A 257 5.45 9.17 12.10
N GLY A 258 6.46 9.40 11.24
CA GLY A 258 6.34 9.22 9.80
C GLY A 258 6.12 10.50 9.00
N LEU A 259 6.13 11.69 9.62
CA LEU A 259 6.03 12.95 8.89
C LEU A 259 7.39 13.30 8.25
N PRO A 260 7.51 13.38 6.91
CA PRO A 260 8.80 13.63 6.28
C PRO A 260 9.35 14.99 6.70
N ARG A 261 10.64 15.02 7.09
CA ARG A 261 11.33 16.28 7.41
C ARG A 261 11.32 17.27 6.24
N ALA A 262 11.21 16.74 5.02
CA ALA A 262 11.11 17.49 3.76
C ALA A 262 9.79 18.28 3.58
N LEU A 263 8.78 18.11 4.45
CA LEU A 263 7.57 18.93 4.41
C LEU A 263 7.85 20.41 4.74
N ALA A 264 8.88 20.66 5.55
CA ALA A 264 9.26 22.01 5.92
C ALA A 264 9.79 22.83 4.74
N GLY A 265 9.39 24.11 4.66
CA GLY A 265 9.89 25.06 3.66
C GLY A 265 9.29 24.93 2.26
N LYS A 266 8.27 24.08 2.07
CA LYS A 266 7.56 23.89 0.79
C LYS A 266 6.17 24.54 0.73
N GLY A 267 5.87 25.44 1.66
CA GLY A 267 4.53 26.07 1.73
C GLY A 267 3.42 25.08 2.10
N VAL A 268 3.75 23.99 2.78
CA VAL A 268 2.77 22.99 3.22
C VAL A 268 1.79 23.62 4.21
N THR A 269 0.50 23.35 4.01
CA THR A 269 -0.58 23.73 4.92
C THR A 269 -1.18 22.50 5.59
N LEU A 270 -1.77 22.67 6.77
CA LEU A 270 -2.71 21.74 7.39
C LEU A 270 -4.10 22.38 7.42
N PHE A 271 -5.13 21.64 7.81
CA PHE A 271 -6.50 22.17 7.82
C PHE A 271 -7.08 22.31 9.23
N ALA A 272 -7.74 23.45 9.47
CA ALA A 272 -8.59 23.73 10.62
C ALA A 272 -10.03 23.88 10.11
N GLY A 273 -10.80 22.79 10.13
CA GLY A 273 -12.02 22.70 9.31
C GLY A 273 -11.66 22.87 7.83
N ASP A 274 -12.32 23.79 7.13
CA ASP A 274 -12.06 24.04 5.71
C ASP A 274 -10.93 25.07 5.46
N ARG A 275 -10.29 25.58 6.52
CA ARG A 275 -9.26 26.63 6.40
C ARG A 275 -7.86 26.03 6.36
N GLU A 276 -7.09 26.41 5.36
CA GLU A 276 -5.66 26.11 5.28
C GLU A 276 -4.85 26.94 6.27
N VAL A 277 -3.89 26.28 6.92
CA VAL A 277 -3.06 26.83 7.98
C VAL A 277 -1.60 26.49 7.68
N PRO A 278 -0.73 27.49 7.45
CA PRO A 278 0.63 27.25 7.00
C PRO A 278 1.51 26.61 8.07
N LEU A 279 2.25 25.58 7.68
CA LEU A 279 3.35 25.03 8.44
C LEU A 279 4.54 25.98 8.37
N VAL A 280 5.06 26.36 9.54
CA VAL A 280 6.19 27.28 9.69
C VAL A 280 7.31 26.61 10.46
N GLY A 281 8.56 26.90 10.11
CA GLY A 281 9.73 26.26 10.69
C GLY A 281 9.94 24.82 10.17
N ARG A 282 10.86 24.09 10.82
CA ARG A 282 11.22 22.71 10.45
C ARG A 282 10.39 21.69 11.21
N VAL A 283 10.11 20.55 10.56
CA VAL A 283 9.60 19.35 11.23
C VAL A 283 10.66 18.83 12.21
N SER A 284 10.26 18.62 13.46
CA SER A 284 11.09 18.05 14.52
C SER A 284 10.77 16.57 14.73
N MET A 285 11.42 15.92 15.70
CA MET A 285 11.22 14.49 15.97
C MET A 285 9.75 14.17 16.29
N ASP A 286 9.15 14.98 17.16
CA ASP A 286 7.82 14.72 17.73
C ASP A 286 6.83 15.90 17.57
N ALA A 287 7.24 16.96 16.85
CA ALA A 287 6.44 18.18 16.72
C ALA A 287 6.61 18.91 15.38
N ILE A 288 5.53 19.57 14.97
CA ILE A 288 5.48 20.58 13.91
C ILE A 288 4.84 21.86 14.44
N THR A 289 5.04 22.97 13.72
CA THR A 289 4.51 24.28 14.09
C THR A 289 3.72 24.91 12.96
N LEU A 290 2.58 25.52 13.28
CA LEU A 290 1.71 26.25 12.35
C LEU A 290 1.60 27.73 12.75
N ASP A 291 1.49 28.62 11.77
CA ASP A 291 1.03 30.00 11.99
C ASP A 291 -0.50 30.01 11.95
N VAL A 292 -1.10 30.27 13.11
CA VAL A 292 -2.56 30.26 13.36
C VAL A 292 -3.08 31.67 13.63
N THR A 293 -2.31 32.71 13.28
CA THR A 293 -2.63 34.10 13.62
C THR A 293 -3.97 34.56 13.07
N ASP A 294 -4.31 34.12 11.85
CA ASP A 294 -5.52 34.54 11.13
C ASP A 294 -6.71 33.60 11.36
N LEU A 295 -6.57 32.61 12.25
CA LEU A 295 -7.69 31.75 12.65
C LEU A 295 -8.53 32.46 13.72
N PRO A 296 -9.85 32.62 13.51
CA PRO A 296 -10.73 33.20 14.53
C PRO A 296 -10.88 32.29 15.75
N GLU A 297 -10.92 30.99 15.51
CA GLU A 297 -10.99 29.94 16.52
C GLU A 297 -9.92 28.89 16.22
N ILE A 298 -9.25 28.41 17.27
CA ILE A 298 -8.18 27.42 17.14
C ILE A 298 -8.74 26.06 17.56
N PRO A 299 -8.82 25.08 16.65
CA PRO A 299 -9.32 23.76 17.00
C PRO A 299 -8.33 22.99 17.88
N GLU A 300 -8.81 21.94 18.54
CA GLU A 300 -7.97 21.05 19.34
C GLU A 300 -7.03 20.18 18.49
N ALA A 301 -7.32 20.01 17.21
CA ALA A 301 -6.50 19.26 16.27
C ALA A 301 -6.62 19.79 14.85
N PHE A 302 -5.59 19.50 14.04
CA PHE A 302 -5.49 19.91 12.65
C PHE A 302 -5.35 18.69 11.76
N GLU A 303 -6.02 18.70 10.61
CA GLU A 303 -5.97 17.63 9.62
C GLU A 303 -4.72 17.78 8.74
N LEU A 304 -3.97 16.68 8.59
CA LEU A 304 -2.86 16.56 7.65
C LEU A 304 -3.22 15.66 6.45
N ILE A 305 -3.97 14.60 6.70
CA ILE A 305 -4.51 13.67 5.71
C ILE A 305 -5.99 13.50 6.02
N GLY A 306 -6.85 13.56 5.01
CA GLY A 306 -8.29 13.46 5.18
C GLY A 306 -9.05 13.90 3.94
N PRO A 307 -10.33 14.32 4.08
CA PRO A 307 -11.16 14.76 2.96
C PRO A 307 -10.56 15.92 2.15
N HIS A 308 -9.85 16.85 2.80
CA HIS A 308 -9.24 17.99 2.11
C HIS A 308 -7.94 17.60 1.39
N ARG A 309 -7.29 16.54 1.86
CA ARG A 309 -6.02 16.05 1.31
C ARG A 309 -5.93 14.55 1.42
N GLY A 310 -6.27 13.88 0.31
CA GLY A 310 -6.08 12.45 0.15
C GLY A 310 -4.61 12.02 0.23
N ILE A 311 -4.39 10.72 0.31
CA ILE A 311 -3.08 10.13 0.59
C ILE A 311 -2.01 10.44 -0.46
N ASP A 312 -2.37 10.42 -1.75
CA ASP A 312 -1.44 10.75 -2.84
C ASP A 312 -1.13 12.25 -2.91
N ALA A 313 -2.12 13.10 -2.62
CA ALA A 313 -1.91 14.56 -2.52
C ALA A 313 -0.98 14.90 -1.35
N TYR A 314 -1.08 14.17 -0.23
CA TYR A 314 -0.13 14.25 0.87
C TYR A 314 1.27 13.77 0.46
N ALA A 315 1.36 12.63 -0.24
CA ALA A 315 2.64 12.10 -0.73
C ALA A 315 3.39 13.07 -1.66
N ALA A 316 2.65 13.77 -2.52
CA ALA A 316 3.19 14.76 -3.45
C ALA A 316 3.94 15.91 -2.74
N LEU A 317 3.55 16.29 -1.52
CA LEU A 317 4.20 17.35 -0.73
C LEU A 317 5.70 17.05 -0.49
N PHE A 318 6.06 15.78 -0.41
CA PHE A 318 7.44 15.34 -0.20
C PHE A 318 8.03 14.60 -1.40
N GLY A 319 7.38 14.67 -2.58
CA GLY A 319 7.90 14.11 -3.82
C GLY A 319 7.83 12.59 -3.87
N SER A 320 6.75 12.02 -3.33
CA SER A 320 6.55 10.57 -3.21
C SER A 320 5.15 10.15 -3.71
N ILE A 321 4.79 8.89 -3.47
CA ILE A 321 3.55 8.22 -3.86
C ILE A 321 2.77 7.75 -2.62
N GLY A 322 1.45 7.56 -2.76
CA GLY A 322 0.58 7.17 -1.64
C GLY A 322 1.01 5.86 -0.95
N TYR A 323 1.67 4.95 -1.67
CA TYR A 323 2.25 3.73 -1.10
C TYR A 323 3.23 4.02 0.03
N GLU A 324 4.23 4.86 -0.24
CA GLU A 324 5.25 5.22 0.76
C GLU A 324 4.58 5.99 1.89
N ALA A 325 3.70 6.94 1.58
CA ALA A 325 2.98 7.71 2.58
C ALA A 325 2.21 6.82 3.58
N LEU A 326 1.47 5.82 3.10
CA LEU A 326 0.74 4.87 3.96
C LEU A 326 1.70 4.07 4.85
N THR A 327 2.73 3.47 4.25
CA THR A 327 3.67 2.61 4.97
C THR A 327 4.60 3.37 5.92
N ALA A 328 4.77 4.68 5.70
CA ALA A 328 5.56 5.55 6.57
C ALA A 328 4.82 5.96 7.85
N LEU A 329 3.48 5.83 7.91
CA LEU A 329 2.71 6.16 9.11
C LEU A 329 3.11 5.25 10.27
N GLY A 330 3.89 5.79 11.20
CA GLY A 330 4.57 5.03 12.23
C GLY A 330 3.61 4.39 13.24
N ARG A 331 4.15 3.47 14.04
CA ARG A 331 3.37 2.73 15.06
C ARG A 331 2.95 3.57 16.27
N ARG A 332 3.46 4.81 16.40
CA ARG A 332 3.17 5.71 17.54
C ARG A 332 1.77 6.30 17.51
N TYR A 333 1.06 6.23 16.38
CA TYR A 333 -0.32 6.66 16.32
C TYR A 333 -1.25 5.70 17.05
N PRO A 334 -2.08 6.19 17.98
CA PRO A 334 -3.34 5.53 18.32
C PRO A 334 -4.17 5.36 17.05
N ARG A 335 -4.43 4.10 16.67
CA ARG A 335 -5.27 3.76 15.52
C ARG A 335 -6.72 3.63 15.96
N ARG A 336 -7.62 4.28 15.25
CA ARG A 336 -9.07 4.18 15.41
C ARG A 336 -9.67 3.59 14.15
N TYR A 337 -10.40 2.49 14.28
CA TYR A 337 -11.09 1.84 13.16
C TYR A 337 -12.56 2.24 13.19
N LEU A 338 -13.10 2.69 12.06
CA LEU A 338 -14.52 2.95 11.85
C LEU A 338 -15.19 1.74 11.19
#